data_AF-A0A3R6Y0B3-F1
#
_entry.id   AF-A0A3R6Y0B3-F1
#
_cell.length_a   1.000
_cell.length_b   1.000
_cell.length_c   1.000
_cell.angle_alpha   90.00
_cell.angle_beta   90.00
_cell.angle_gamma   90.00
#
_symmetry.space_group_name_H-M   'P 1'
#
loop_
_entity.id
_entity.type
_entity.pdbx_description
1 polymer ?
#
loop_
_entity_poly.entity_id
_entity_poly.type
_entity_poly.pdbx_seq_one_letter_code
_entity_poly.pdbx_strand_id
1 'polypeptide(L)' 'MIDIYATGGSFLGVRIPYKVMLDLMKDDFVKDTEFIEFEFENGDKGAVRKSCINGFCDSEDIEEV' A
#
# COMPACT_ATOMS: atom_id res chain seq x y z
N MET A 1 6.66 7.59 1.93
CA MET A 1 5.40 6.82 1.83
C MET A 1 5.68 5.60 0.98
N ILE A 2 4.69 4.79 0.61
CA ILE A 2 4.91 3.74 -0.38
C ILE A 2 3.93 3.85 -1.54
N ASP A 3 4.30 3.30 -2.68
CA ASP A 3 3.40 3.02 -3.78
C ASP A 3 3.02 1.54 -3.77
N ILE A 4 1.75 1.24 -4.01
CA ILE A 4 1.23 -0.12 -4.10
C ILE A 4 0.82 -0.38 -5.55
N TYR A 5 1.42 -1.40 -6.16
CA TYR A 5 1.03 -1.90 -7.47
C TYR A 5 0.08 -3.07 -7.31
N ALA A 6 -1.15 -2.91 -7.81
CA ALA A 6 -2.18 -3.92 -7.70
C ALA A 6 -2.65 -4.39 -9.08
N THR A 7 -3.31 -5.54 -9.11
CA THR A 7 -3.97 -5.99 -10.33
C THR A 7 -5.04 -4.97 -10.73
N GLY A 8 -4.84 -4.29 -11.86
CA GLY A 8 -5.76 -3.29 -12.40
C GLY A 8 -5.43 -1.82 -12.09
N GLY A 9 -4.35 -1.53 -11.35
CA GLY A 9 -3.94 -0.14 -11.11
C GLY A 9 -2.84 0.02 -10.07
N SER A 10 -2.67 1.26 -9.60
CA SER A 10 -1.73 1.61 -8.55
C SER A 10 -2.34 2.60 -7.57
N PHE A 11 -1.86 2.55 -6.33
CA PHE A 11 -2.13 3.54 -5.29
C PHE A 11 -0.80 4.20 -4.94
N LEU A 12 -0.69 5.50 -5.21
CA LEU A 12 0.56 6.24 -5.07
C LEU A 12 0.56 7.06 -3.77
N GLY A 13 1.71 7.14 -3.11
CA GLY A 13 1.90 7.97 -1.91
C GLY A 13 1.03 7.54 -0.72
N VAL A 14 0.83 6.24 -0.51
CA VAL A 14 0.05 5.76 0.65
C VAL A 14 0.87 5.85 1.93
N ARG A 15 0.23 6.29 3.02
CA ARG A 15 0.84 6.48 4.35
C ARG A 15 0.97 5.17 5.12
N ILE A 16 1.62 4.19 4.50
CA ILE A 16 2.08 2.97 5.16
C ILE A 16 3.61 2.98 5.15
N PRO A 17 4.29 2.77 6.29
CA PRO A 17 5.73 2.55 6.30
C PRO A 17 6.09 1.27 5.54
N TYR A 18 7.15 1.30 4.71
CA TYR A 18 7.60 0.13 3.93
C TYR A 18 7.72 -1.15 4.77
N LYS A 19 8.32 -1.04 5.96
CA LYS A 19 8.47 -2.17 6.89
C LYS A 19 7.12 -2.78 7.31
N VAL A 20 6.12 -1.94 7.57
CA VAL A 20 4.78 -2.39 7.95
C VAL A 20 4.12 -3.14 6.80
N MET A 21 4.22 -2.62 5.56
CA MET A 21 3.71 -3.34 4.39
C MET A 21 4.44 -4.69 4.18
N LEU A 22 5.77 -4.70 4.33
CA LEU A 22 6.55 -5.93 4.21
C LEU A 22 6.15 -6.98 5.25
N ASP A 23 5.87 -6.56 6.49
CA ASP A 23 5.42 -7.45 7.55
C ASP A 23 4.00 -7.97 7.26
N LEU A 24 3.07 -7.10 6.83
CA LEU A 24 1.70 -7.48 6.42
C LEU A 24 1.67 -8.50 5.28
N MET A 25 2.56 -8.36 4.30
CA MET A 25 2.66 -9.29 3.17
C MET A 25 3.24 -10.66 3.56
N LYS A 26 4.03 -10.74 4.64
CA LYS A 26 4.61 -11.98 5.17
C LYS A 26 3.75 -12.67 6.23
N ASP A 27 2.88 -11.90 6.87
CA ASP A 27 2.03 -12.38 7.96
C ASP A 27 0.92 -13.31 7.43
N ASP A 28 0.50 -14.27 8.23
CA ASP A 28 -0.64 -15.15 7.93
C ASP A 28 -1.93 -14.70 8.66
N PHE A 29 -1.83 -13.72 9.58
CA PHE A 29 -3.00 -13.17 10.29
C PHE A 29 -3.92 -12.41 9.35
N VAL A 30 -3.38 -11.53 8.50
CA VAL A 30 -4.13 -10.89 7.42
C VAL A 30 -4.21 -11.85 6.25
N LYS A 31 -5.39 -12.40 6.03
CA LYS A 31 -5.61 -13.38 4.96
C LYS A 31 -5.56 -12.70 3.60
N ASP A 32 -5.21 -13.48 2.59
CA ASP A 32 -5.16 -13.02 1.20
C ASP A 32 -6.47 -12.39 0.68
N THR A 33 -7.61 -12.80 1.24
CA THR A 33 -8.94 -12.28 0.91
C THR A 33 -9.31 -11.01 1.66
N GLU A 34 -8.58 -10.65 2.70
CA GLU A 34 -8.82 -9.48 3.53
C GLU A 34 -8.20 -8.21 2.94
N PHE A 35 -8.71 -7.08 3.38
CA PHE A 35 -8.27 -5.76 2.95
C PHE A 35 -7.18 -5.24 3.88
N ILE A 36 -6.13 -4.68 3.29
CA ILE A 36 -5.17 -3.83 3.95
C ILE A 36 -5.66 -2.39 3.74
N GLU A 37 -6.09 -1.75 4.83
CA GLU A 37 -6.52 -0.35 4.84
C GLU A 37 -5.32 0.59 4.93
N PHE A 38 -5.43 1.76 4.31
CA PHE A 38 -4.43 2.81 4.32
C PHE A 38 -5.05 4.19 4.18
N GLU A 39 -4.25 5.21 4.47
CA GLU A 39 -4.61 6.61 4.28
C GLU A 39 -3.64 7.28 3.30
N PHE A 40 -4.10 8.27 2.57
CA PHE A 40 -3.27 9.17 1.76
C PHE A 40 -2.89 10.41 2.58
N GLU A 41 -1.95 11.22 2.10
CA GLU A 41 -1.54 12.47 2.79
C GLU A 41 -2.69 13.44 3.06
N ASN A 42 -3.62 13.53 2.11
CA ASN A 42 -4.80 14.39 2.21
C ASN A 42 -5.85 13.87 3.21
N GLY A 43 -5.63 12.71 3.84
CA GLY A 43 -6.54 12.06 4.79
C GLY A 43 -7.60 11.18 4.14
N ASP A 44 -7.61 11.05 2.81
CA ASP A 44 -8.50 10.10 2.13
C ASP A 44 -8.12 8.67 2.51
N LYS A 45 -9.12 7.80 2.55
CA LYS A 45 -8.97 6.39 2.94
C LYS A 45 -9.04 5.50 1.71
N GLY A 46 -8.14 4.52 1.66
CA GLY A 46 -8.12 3.48 0.65
C GLY A 46 -7.95 2.10 1.28
N ALA A 47 -8.23 1.08 0.48
CA ALA A 47 -8.01 -0.30 0.87
C ALA A 47 -7.69 -1.15 -0.36
N VAL A 48 -6.81 -2.13 -0.17
CA VAL A 48 -6.44 -3.08 -1.23
C VAL A 48 -6.54 -4.50 -0.67
N ARG A 49 -7.04 -5.46 -1.45
CA ARG A 49 -6.97 -6.86 -1.04
C ARG A 49 -5.52 -7.32 -1.08
N LYS A 50 -5.07 -8.03 -0.05
CA LYS A 50 -3.69 -8.53 0.03
C LYS A 50 -3.31 -9.36 -1.20
N SER A 51 -4.19 -10.28 -1.64
CA SER A 51 -3.99 -11.08 -2.86
C SER A 51 -3.88 -10.27 -4.16
N CYS A 52 -4.30 -9.01 -4.18
CA CYS A 52 -4.22 -8.17 -5.37
C CYS A 52 -2.93 -7.36 -5.45
N ILE A 53 -2.10 -7.33 -4.40
CA ILE A 53 -0.83 -6.61 -4.38
C ILE A 53 0.23 -7.42 -5.13
N ASN A 54 0.71 -6.86 -6.22
CA ASN A 54 1.76 -7.46 -7.04
C ASN A 54 3.16 -6.98 -6.60
N GLY A 55 3.24 -5.83 -5.95
CA GLY A 55 4.48 -5.25 -5.42
C GLY A 55 4.23 -3.90 -4.74
N PHE A 56 5.24 -3.44 -4.01
CA PHE A 56 5.27 -2.11 -3.41
C PHE A 56 6.71 -1.59 -3.35
N CYS A 57 6.88 -0.27 -3.37
CA CYS A 57 8.18 0.40 -3.25
C CYS A 57 8.02 1.69 -2.44
N ASP A 58 9.14 2.24 -1.93
CA ASP A 58 9.10 3.60 -1.40
C ASP A 58 8.62 4.56 -2.50
N SER A 59 7.71 5.45 -2.14
CA SER A 59 7.27 6.53 -3.03
C SER A 59 8.41 7.55 -3.13
N GLU A 60 8.75 7.99 -4.34
CA GLU A 60 9.59 9.17 -4.49
C GLU A 60 8.82 10.39 -3.93
N ASP A 61 9.46 11.21 -3.10
CA ASP A 61 8.93 12.53 -2.77
C ASP A 61 8.95 13.33 -4.07
N ILE A 62 7.80 13.41 -4.75
CA ILE A 62 7.64 14.31 -5.89
C ILE A 62 7.57 15.71 -5.27
N GLU A 63 8.71 16.35 -5.06
CA GLU A 63 8.74 17.81 -4.90
C GLU A 63 8.15 18.41 -6.17
N GLU A 64 6.92 18.92 -6.11
CA GLU A 64 6.37 19.75 -7.19
C GLU A 64 7.29 20.96 -7.37
N VAL A 65 7.99 21.00 -8.51
CA VAL A 65 8.90 22.08 -8.92
C VAL A 65 8.12 23.28 -9.46
#